data_AF-Q5FVI2-F1
#
_entry.id   AF-Q5FVI2-F1
#
_cell.length_a   1.000
_cell.length_b   1.000
_cell.length_c   1.000
_cell.angle_alpha   90.00
_cell.angle_beta   90.00
_cell.angle_gamma   90.00
#
_symmetry.space_group_name_H-M   'P 1'
#
loop_
_entity.id
_entity.type
_entity.pdbx_description
1 polymer ?
#
loop_
_entity_poly.entity_id
_entity_poly.type
_entity_poly.pdbx_seq_one_letter_code
_entity_poly.pdbx_strand_id
1 'polypeptide(L)'
;MKEKSALKQNKEVLELAFSILYDPDETLNFIAPNKYEYCIWIDGLSALLGKDMSSELTKSDLDTLLSMEMKLRLLDLENIQIPEAPPPVPKEPSSYDFVYHYG
;
A
#
# COMPACT_ATOMS: atom_id res chain seq x y z
N MET A 1 23.33 -3.06 35.54
CA MET A 1 22.23 -2.16 35.11
C MET A 1 22.54 -1.43 33.79
N LYS A 2 23.80 -1.05 33.50
CA LYS A 2 24.22 -0.43 32.22
C LYS A 2 24.21 -1.36 30.99
N GLU A 3 24.44 -2.67 31.15
CA GLU A 3 24.42 -3.61 30.01
C GLU A 3 23.03 -3.79 29.40
N LYS A 4 21.98 -3.84 30.23
CA LYS A 4 20.60 -4.02 29.75
C LYS A 4 20.10 -2.84 28.91
N SER A 5 20.56 -1.62 29.18
CA SER A 5 20.21 -0.43 28.38
C SER A 5 20.97 -0.39 27.04
N ALA A 6 22.24 -0.79 27.02
CA ALA A 6 23.04 -0.85 25.79
C ALA A 6 22.53 -1.93 24.82
N LEU A 7 22.13 -3.10 25.34
CA LEU A 7 21.49 -4.16 24.55
C LEU A 7 20.17 -3.71 23.92
N LYS A 8 19.38 -2.91 24.64
CA LYS A 8 18.11 -2.39 24.14
C LYS A 8 18.31 -1.36 23.02
N GLN A 9 19.27 -0.45 23.18
CA GLN A 9 19.65 0.51 22.14
C GLN A 9 20.18 -0.17 20.87
N ASN A 10 20.98 -1.23 21.00
CA ASN A 10 21.47 -1.98 19.82
C ASN A 10 20.33 -2.67 19.05
N LYS A 11 19.26 -3.10 19.73
CA LYS A 11 18.11 -3.72 19.06
C LYS A 11 17.36 -2.71 18.19
N GLU A 12 17.17 -1.49 18.67
CA GLU A 12 16.49 -0.43 17.91
C GLU A 12 17.29 0.01 16.67
N VAL A 13 18.63 0.02 16.77
CA VAL A 13 19.50 0.31 15.61
C VAL A 13 19.43 -0.80 14.55
N LEU A 14 19.32 -2.06 14.97
CA LEU A 14 19.17 -3.20 14.05
C LEU A 14 17.89 -3.12 13.22
N GLU A 15 16.81 -2.54 13.75
CA GLU A 15 15.55 -2.35 13.00
C GLU A 15 15.64 -1.28 11.89
N LEU A 16 16.72 -0.49 11.88
CA LEU A 16 17.02 0.53 10.87
C LEU A 16 18.15 0.10 9.93
N ALA A 17 18.78 -1.04 10.19
CA ALA A 17 19.90 -1.54 9.42
C ALA A 17 19.43 -2.29 8.16
N PHE A 18 20.08 -2.05 7.04
CA PHE A 18 19.88 -2.83 5.82
C PHE A 18 21.16 -2.84 4.98
N SER A 19 21.27 -3.82 4.08
CA SER A 19 22.44 -3.97 3.22
C SER A 19 22.01 -4.16 1.77
N ILE A 20 22.77 -3.56 0.86
CA ILE A 20 22.63 -3.77 -0.58
C ILE A 20 23.76 -4.70 -1.02
N LEU A 21 23.39 -5.87 -1.54
CA LEU A 21 24.29 -6.83 -2.15
C LEU A 21 24.21 -6.64 -3.66
N TYR A 22 25.25 -6.08 -4.27
CA TYR A 22 25.25 -5.78 -5.71
C TYR A 22 26.26 -6.63 -6.50
N ASP A 23 27.34 -7.08 -5.85
CA ASP A 23 28.28 -8.06 -6.38
C ASP A 23 28.44 -9.22 -5.38
N PRO A 24 28.92 -10.41 -5.82
CA PRO A 24 28.98 -11.61 -4.97
C PRO A 24 29.73 -11.42 -3.65
N ASP A 25 30.75 -10.56 -3.63
CA ASP A 25 31.62 -10.31 -2.48
C ASP A 25 31.55 -8.87 -1.97
N GLU A 26 30.76 -7.99 -2.61
CA GLU A 26 30.65 -6.59 -2.21
C GLU A 26 29.28 -6.27 -1.63
N THR A 27 29.29 -5.62 -0.47
CA THR A 27 28.07 -5.20 0.22
C THR A 27 28.20 -3.76 0.69
N LEU A 28 27.11 -3.01 0.55
CA LEU A 28 26.99 -1.68 1.10
C LEU A 28 26.02 -1.71 2.27
N ASN A 29 26.53 -1.43 3.47
CA ASN A 29 25.80 -1.53 4.72
C ASN A 29 25.34 -0.15 5.17
N PHE A 30 24.05 -0.02 5.49
CA PHE A 30 23.42 1.23 5.86
C PHE A 30 22.70 1.11 7.20
N ILE A 31 22.63 2.24 7.90
CA ILE A 31 21.72 2.46 9.02
C ILE A 31 20.87 3.66 8.63
N ALA A 32 19.56 3.46 8.45
CA ALA A 32 18.65 4.56 8.19
C ALA A 32 18.60 5.51 9.41
N PRO A 33 18.47 6.83 9.20
CA PRO A 33 18.42 7.79 10.31
C PRO A 33 17.14 7.69 11.15
N ASN A 34 16.07 7.12 10.60
CA ASN A 34 14.80 6.88 11.28
C ASN A 34 13.97 5.83 10.51
N LYS A 35 12.84 5.42 11.10
CA LYS A 35 11.95 4.40 10.53
C LYS A 35 11.30 4.81 9.20
N TYR A 36 10.98 6.10 9.03
CA TYR A 36 10.41 6.62 7.79
C TYR A 36 11.40 6.44 6.63
N GLU A 37 12.63 6.92 6.79
CA GLU A 37 13.69 6.77 5.78
C GLU A 37 13.99 5.29 5.49
N TYR A 38 13.99 4.44 6.52
CA TYR A 38 14.13 2.99 6.33
C TYR A 38 13.05 2.46 5.37
N CYS A 39 11.78 2.80 5.60
CA CYS A 39 10.68 2.37 4.73
C CYS A 39 10.85 2.89 3.30
N ILE A 40 11.21 4.17 3.12
CA ILE A 40 11.48 4.76 1.80
C ILE A 40 12.56 3.99 1.05
N TRP A 41 13.67 3.67 1.71
CA TRP A 41 14.77 2.91 1.10
C TRP A 41 14.35 1.49 0.71
N ILE A 42 13.74 0.74 1.64
CA ILE A 42 13.38 -0.66 1.38
C ILE A 42 12.33 -0.77 0.27
N ASP A 43 11.31 0.09 0.28
CA ASP A 43 10.28 0.07 -0.75
C ASP A 43 10.81 0.59 -2.10
N GLY A 44 11.60 1.67 -2.10
CA GLY A 44 12.23 2.19 -3.32
C GLY A 44 13.15 1.16 -3.99
N LEU A 45 13.99 0.47 -3.21
CA LEU A 45 14.83 -0.62 -3.72
C LEU A 45 14.00 -1.81 -4.21
N SER A 46 12.92 -2.17 -3.50
CA SER A 46 12.01 -3.24 -3.93
C SER A 46 11.37 -2.90 -5.27
N ALA A 47 10.89 -1.66 -5.45
CA ALA A 47 10.31 -1.18 -6.70
C ALA A 47 11.32 -1.22 -7.87
N LEU A 48 12.56 -0.79 -7.65
CA LEU A 48 13.63 -0.87 -8.67
C LEU A 48 13.94 -2.31 -9.08
N LEU A 49 13.78 -3.27 -8.16
CA LEU A 49 13.93 -4.70 -8.43
C LEU A 49 12.65 -5.35 -8.98
N GLY A 50 11.58 -4.59 -9.20
CA GLY A 50 10.28 -5.12 -9.63
C GLY A 50 9.58 -6.01 -8.60
N LYS A 51 9.88 -5.81 -7.31
CA LYS A 51 9.26 -6.50 -6.18
C LYS A 51 8.21 -5.62 -5.51
N ASP A 52 7.33 -6.26 -4.75
CA ASP A 52 6.30 -5.56 -3.99
C ASP A 52 6.91 -4.68 -2.89
N MET A 53 6.41 -3.44 -2.79
CA MET A 53 6.67 -2.55 -1.66
C MET A 53 5.83 -3.03 -0.46
N SER A 54 6.48 -3.33 0.66
CA SER A 54 5.83 -4.08 1.76
C SER A 54 5.91 -3.38 3.12
N SER A 55 6.53 -2.20 3.18
CA SER A 55 6.64 -1.45 4.43
C SER A 55 5.28 -1.02 4.99
N GLU A 56 5.27 -0.73 6.29
CA GLU A 56 4.10 -0.17 6.97
C GLU A 56 3.72 1.20 6.39
N LEU A 57 4.71 1.98 5.93
CA LEU A 57 4.48 3.28 5.31
C LEU A 57 3.69 3.14 4.01
N THR A 58 4.13 2.26 3.10
CA THR A 58 3.40 2.01 1.85
C THR A 58 1.97 1.52 2.11
N LYS A 59 1.76 0.65 3.10
CA LYS A 59 0.41 0.18 3.45
C LYS A 59 -0.48 1.31 3.95
N SER A 60 0.05 2.17 4.82
CA SER A 60 -0.67 3.33 5.35
C SER A 60 -1.01 4.35 4.27
N ASP A 61 -0.05 4.65 3.38
CA ASP A 61 -0.24 5.59 2.28
C ASP A 61 -1.28 5.05 1.29
N LEU A 62 -1.21 3.76 0.95
CA LEU A 62 -2.19 3.10 0.09
C LEU A 62 -3.60 3.16 0.70
N ASP A 63 -3.74 2.84 1.98
CA ASP A 63 -5.03 2.91 2.67
C ASP A 63 -5.61 4.33 2.67
N THR A 64 -4.76 5.34 2.90
CA THR A 64 -5.16 6.75 2.88
C THR A 64 -5.66 7.16 1.49
N LEU A 65 -4.89 6.87 0.45
CA LEU A 65 -5.22 7.23 -0.93
C LEU A 65 -6.47 6.49 -1.41
N LEU A 66 -6.54 5.18 -1.17
CA LEU A 66 -7.68 4.35 -1.55
C LEU A 66 -8.95 4.77 -0.82
N SER A 67 -8.85 5.08 0.47
CA SER A 67 -9.99 5.57 1.26
C SER A 67 -10.54 6.88 0.69
N MET A 68 -9.68 7.79 0.26
CA MET A 68 -10.11 9.04 -0.38
C MET A 68 -10.78 8.78 -1.73
N GLU A 69 -10.17 7.96 -2.59
CA GLU A 69 -10.75 7.60 -3.89
C GLU A 69 -12.12 6.92 -3.73
N MET A 70 -12.23 5.94 -2.83
CA MET A 70 -13.48 5.25 -2.56
C MET A 70 -14.56 6.21 -2.07
N LYS A 71 -14.23 7.15 -1.17
CA LYS A 71 -15.19 8.18 -0.74
C LYS A 71 -15.68 9.04 -1.91
N LEU A 72 -14.79 9.44 -2.82
CA LEU A 72 -15.16 10.23 -4.01
C LEU A 72 -16.10 9.44 -4.93
N ARG A 73 -15.85 8.14 -5.13
CA ARG A 73 -16.72 7.27 -5.94
C ARG A 73 -18.10 7.02 -5.32
N LEU A 74 -18.21 7.15 -4.01
CA LEU A 74 -19.44 6.90 -3.26
C LEU A 74 -20.25 8.19 -3.01
N LEU A 75 -19.82 9.35 -3.53
CA LEU A 75 -20.54 10.63 -3.34
C LEU A 75 -21.98 10.55 -3.87
N ASP A 76 -22.19 9.96 -5.04
CA ASP A 76 -23.54 9.82 -5.64
C ASP A 76 -24.43 8.82 -4.88
N LEU A 77 -23.84 8.03 -3.98
CA LEU A 77 -24.53 7.05 -3.15
C LEU A 77 -24.76 7.54 -1.71
N GLU A 78 -24.56 8.83 -1.45
CA GLU A 78 -24.80 9.40 -0.13
C GLU A 78 -26.28 9.18 0.28
N ASN A 79 -26.47 8.63 1.49
CA ASN A 79 -27.78 8.22 2.02
C ASN A 79 -28.50 7.08 1.27
N ILE A 80 -27.83 6.41 0.32
CA ILE A 80 -28.34 5.19 -0.33
C ILE A 80 -27.86 3.97 0.46
N GLN A 81 -28.77 3.06 0.78
CA GLN A 81 -28.40 1.80 1.43
C GLN A 81 -27.62 0.91 0.44
N ILE A 82 -26.37 0.61 0.77
CA ILE A 82 -25.54 -0.32 0.01
C ILE A 82 -26.01 -1.75 0.30
N PRO A 83 -26.37 -2.56 -0.72
CA PRO A 83 -26.79 -3.92 -0.51
C PRO A 83 -25.61 -4.81 -0.07
N GLU A 84 -25.84 -5.74 0.86
CA GLU A 84 -24.80 -6.67 1.34
C GLU A 84 -24.40 -7.71 0.30
N ALA A 85 -25.31 -8.05 -0.62
CA ALA A 85 -25.07 -8.97 -1.71
C ALA A 85 -25.31 -8.27 -3.06
N PRO A 86 -24.57 -8.63 -4.13
CA PRO A 86 -24.83 -8.12 -5.47
C PRO A 86 -26.30 -8.36 -5.88
N PRO A 87 -27.03 -7.34 -6.38
CA PRO A 87 -28.37 -7.53 -6.91
C PRO A 87 -28.36 -8.54 -8.07
N PRO A 88 -29.44 -9.34 -8.24
CA PRO A 88 -29.52 -10.28 -9.35
C PRO A 88 -29.51 -9.53 -10.68
N VAL A 89 -28.65 -9.96 -11.60
CA VAL A 89 -28.62 -9.42 -12.96
C VAL A 89 -29.90 -9.87 -13.67
N PRO A 90 -30.74 -8.94 -14.19
CA PRO A 90 -31.95 -9.32 -14.92
C PRO A 90 -31.61 -10.04 -16.23
N LYS A 91 -32.54 -10.86 -16.73
CA LYS A 91 -32.43 -11.40 -18.10
C LYS A 91 -32.43 -10.25 -19.09
N GLU A 92 -31.73 -10.44 -20.20
CA GLU A 92 -31.72 -9.47 -21.28
C GLU A 92 -33.14 -9.18 -21.79
N PRO A 93 -33.41 -7.93 -22.23
CA PRO A 93 -34.68 -7.60 -22.85
C PRO A 93 -34.98 -8.45 -24.08
N SER A 94 -36.26 -8.71 -24.35
CA SER A 94 -36.68 -9.46 -25.53
C SER A 94 -36.61 -8.66 -26.84
N SER A 95 -36.43 -7.33 -26.76
CA SER A 95 -36.26 -6.42 -27.90
C SER A 95 -35.29 -5.29 -27.52
N TYR A 96 -34.61 -4.75 -28.53
CA TYR A 96 -33.71 -3.60 -28.44
C TYR A 96 -34.28 -2.35 -29.13
N ASP A 97 -35.61 -2.29 -29.29
CA ASP A 97 -36.31 -1.11 -29.81
C ASP A 97 -36.34 0.00 -28.74
N PHE A 98 -35.23 0.74 -28.62
CA PHE A 98 -35.08 1.79 -27.62
C PHE A 98 -36.00 2.97 -27.88
N VAL A 99 -36.66 3.47 -26.83
CA VAL A 99 -37.55 4.64 -26.89
C VAL A 99 -36.79 5.94 -27.19
N TYR A 100 -35.52 6.02 -26.77
CA TYR A 100 -34.67 7.18 -26.97
C TYR A 100 -33.56 6.86 -27.98
N HIS A 101 -33.39 7.74 -28.96
CA HIS A 101 -32.23 7.71 -29.84
C HIS A 101 -31.12 8.56 -29.21
N TYR A 102 -29.95 7.96 -28.98
CA TYR A 102 -28.74 8.71 -28.64
C TYR A 102 -28.18 9.31 -29.93
N GLY A 103 -28.21 10.64 -30.03
CA GLY A 103 -27.62 11.43 -31.10
C GLY A 103 -26.69 12.50 -30.54
#